data_AF-A0A7X5ILL9-F1
#
_entry.id   AF-A0A7X5ILL9-F1
#
_cell.length_a   1.000
_cell.length_b   1.000
_cell.length_c   1.000
_cell.angle_alpha   90.00
_cell.angle_beta   90.00
_cell.angle_gamma   90.00
#
_symmetry.space_group_name_H-M   'P 1'
#
loop_
_entity.id
_entity.type
_entity.pdbx_description
1 polymer ?
#
loop_
_entity_poly.entity_id
_entity_poly.type
_entity_poly.pdbx_seq_one_letter_code
_entity_poly.pdbx_strand_id
1 'polypeptide(L)'
;MTIIYDVIAKRHENCTRPDVVLFYDENKETAIKFMGDYDKKNGFTLYEKDGRFTIADIILRERYSTGEEISQKSYIEIYDECGRRRKEQAAG
;
A
#
# COMPACT_ATOMS: atom_id res chain seq x y z
N MET A 1 -6.93 -20.72 -9.36
CA MET A 1 -7.44 -19.74 -8.38
C MET A 1 -6.82 -18.40 -8.71
N THR A 2 -7.63 -17.35 -8.83
CA THR A 2 -7.10 -16.02 -9.14
C THR A 2 -6.61 -15.32 -7.87
N ILE A 3 -5.50 -14.61 -8.00
CA ILE A 3 -4.89 -13.80 -6.93
C ILE A 3 -5.35 -12.35 -7.12
N ILE A 4 -5.71 -11.71 -6.03
CA ILE A 4 -6.06 -10.29 -5.96
C ILE A 4 -5.01 -9.58 -5.11
N TYR A 5 -4.57 -8.44 -5.61
CA TYR A 5 -3.63 -7.54 -4.97
C TYR A 5 -4.39 -6.32 -4.45
N ASP A 6 -4.57 -6.22 -3.14
CA ASP A 6 -5.20 -5.07 -2.51
C ASP A 6 -4.14 -4.06 -2.05
N VAL A 7 -4.34 -2.78 -2.34
CA VAL A 7 -3.58 -1.67 -1.77
C VAL A 7 -4.37 -1.14 -0.58
N ILE A 8 -3.81 -1.23 0.62
CA ILE A 8 -4.50 -0.90 1.86
C ILE A 8 -3.75 0.20 2.59
N ALA A 9 -4.45 1.25 2.95
CA ALA A 9 -3.97 2.26 3.88
C ALA A 9 -4.20 1.78 5.31
N LYS A 10 -3.12 1.42 6.00
CA LYS A 10 -3.15 1.03 7.41
C LYS A 10 -3.19 2.27 8.30
N ARG A 11 -4.17 2.32 9.21
CA ARG A 11 -4.22 3.37 10.22
C ARG A 11 -3.26 3.04 11.36
N HIS A 12 -2.97 4.02 12.20
CA HIS A 12 -2.21 3.78 13.43
C HIS A 12 -2.97 2.81 14.36
N GLU A 13 -2.25 1.98 15.11
CA GLU A 13 -2.85 0.97 16.01
C GLU A 13 -3.84 1.54 17.03
N ASN A 14 -3.68 2.82 17.40
CA ASN A 14 -4.56 3.53 18.31
C ASN A 14 -5.82 4.12 17.62
N CYS A 15 -5.99 3.90 16.32
CA CYS A 15 -7.16 4.34 15.58
C CYS A 15 -8.26 3.29 15.67
N THR A 16 -9.41 3.66 16.22
CA THR A 16 -10.60 2.77 16.32
C THR A 16 -11.28 2.52 14.97
N ARG A 17 -10.82 3.15 13.89
CA ARG A 17 -11.37 3.02 12.55
C ARG A 17 -10.68 1.89 11.79
N PRO A 18 -11.41 1.14 10.95
CA PRO A 18 -10.82 0.10 10.14
C PRO A 18 -9.84 0.65 9.11
N ASP A 19 -8.91 -0.20 8.70
CA ASP A 19 -8.04 0.03 7.55
C ASP A 19 -8.87 0.22 6.27
N VAL A 20 -8.31 0.95 5.31
CA VAL A 20 -9.03 1.33 4.09
C VAL A 20 -8.38 0.70 2.87
N VAL A 21 -9.16 -0.10 2.14
CA VAL A 21 -8.76 -0.60 0.82
C VAL A 21 -8.86 0.56 -0.17
N LEU A 22 -7.73 1.02 -0.69
CA LEU A 22 -7.66 2.12 -1.65
C LEU A 22 -7.89 1.65 -3.08
N PHE A 23 -7.43 0.44 -3.40
CA PHE A 23 -7.45 -0.13 -4.73
C PHE A 23 -7.29 -1.64 -4.65
N TYR A 24 -7.81 -2.37 -5.64
CA TYR A 24 -7.56 -3.79 -5.80
C TYR A 24 -7.50 -4.15 -7.29
N ASP A 25 -6.64 -5.08 -7.66
CA ASP A 25 -6.49 -5.55 -9.04
C ASP A 25 -5.99 -7.01 -9.07
N GLU A 26 -6.23 -7.70 -10.18
CA GLU A 26 -5.68 -9.05 -10.42
C GLU A 26 -4.21 -8.97 -10.93
N ASN A 27 -3.78 -7.78 -11.38
CA ASN A 27 -2.42 -7.48 -11.81
C ASN A 27 -1.63 -6.73 -10.72
N LYS A 28 -0.57 -7.38 -10.24
CA LYS A 28 0.36 -6.85 -9.24
C LYS A 28 0.99 -5.51 -9.62
N GLU A 29 1.38 -5.35 -10.88
CA GLU A 29 2.07 -4.14 -11.34
C GLU A 29 1.13 -2.93 -11.33
N THR A 30 -0.15 -3.12 -11.67
CA THR A 30 -1.18 -2.09 -11.58
C THR A 30 -1.37 -1.64 -10.13
N ALA A 31 -1.44 -2.58 -9.19
CA ALA A 31 -1.58 -2.29 -7.76
C ALA A 31 -0.35 -1.54 -7.21
N ILE A 32 0.87 -1.98 -7.52
CA ILE A 32 2.11 -1.30 -7.12
C ILE A 32 2.20 0.10 -7.73
N LYS A 33 1.81 0.25 -9.00
CA LYS A 33 1.76 1.55 -9.67
C LYS A 33 0.80 2.50 -8.95
N PHE A 34 -0.42 2.04 -8.67
CA PHE A 34 -1.40 2.82 -7.92
C PHE A 34 -0.86 3.22 -6.54
N MET A 35 -0.22 2.29 -5.83
CA MET A 35 0.38 2.53 -4.52
C MET A 35 1.42 3.66 -4.57
N GLY A 36 2.32 3.64 -5.56
CA GLY A 36 3.32 4.70 -5.76
C GLY A 36 2.73 6.04 -6.23
N ASP A 37 1.70 6.02 -7.06
CA ASP A 37 0.96 7.23 -7.46
C ASP A 37 0.20 7.84 -6.27
N TYR A 38 -0.35 7.01 -5.39
CA TYR A 38 -1.01 7.43 -4.17
C TYR A 38 -0.05 8.13 -3.21
N ASP A 39 1.12 7.52 -2.93
CA ASP A 39 2.15 8.12 -2.08
C ASP A 39 2.64 9.46 -2.65
N LYS A 40 2.89 9.55 -3.96
CA LYS A 40 3.29 10.82 -4.59
C LYS A 40 2.24 11.92 -4.45
N LYS A 41 0.95 11.57 -4.54
CA LYS A 41 -0.15 12.53 -4.54
C LYS A 41 -0.58 12.94 -3.13
N ASN A 42 -0.63 11.98 -2.21
CA ASN A 42 -1.22 12.16 -0.88
C ASN A 42 -0.19 11.96 0.25
N GLY A 43 0.92 11.28 -0.01
CA GLY A 43 1.83 10.77 1.01
C GLY A 43 1.12 9.76 1.93
N PHE A 44 1.58 9.71 3.19
CA PHE A 44 0.96 8.94 4.27
C PHE A 44 -0.26 9.66 4.86
N THR A 45 -1.16 10.11 4.00
CA THR A 45 -2.41 10.77 4.37
C THR A 45 -3.57 10.14 3.61
N LEU A 46 -4.69 9.95 4.31
CA LEU A 46 -5.99 9.60 3.75
C LEU A 46 -6.96 10.77 3.87
N TYR A 47 -7.67 11.09 2.78
CA TYR A 47 -8.75 12.06 2.79
C TYR A 47 -10.08 11.31 2.77
N GLU A 48 -10.83 11.39 3.86
CA GLU A 48 -12.20 10.87 3.95
C GLU A 48 -13.20 12.03 4.01
N LYS A 49 -14.50 11.73 3.89
CA LYS A 49 -15.58 12.72 3.98
C LYS A 49 -15.54 13.53 5.28
N ASP A 50 -15.05 12.93 6.36
CA ASP A 50 -14.90 13.53 7.70
C ASP A 50 -13.58 14.27 7.92
N GLY A 51 -12.72 14.38 6.90
CA GLY A 51 -11.47 15.14 6.96
C GLY A 51 -10.21 14.36 6.57
N ARG A 52 -9.07 14.98 6.88
CA ARG A 52 -7.73 14.44 6.58
C ARG A 52 -7.23 13.62 7.77
N PHE A 53 -6.84 12.38 7.52
CA PHE A 53 -6.27 11.46 8.51
C PHE A 53 -4.85 11.06 8.13
N THR A 54 -3.98 10.93 9.12
CA THR A 54 -2.64 10.35 8.92
C THR A 54 -2.75 8.84 8.96
N ILE A 55 -2.12 8.17 8.00
CA ILE A 55 -2.04 6.70 7.95
C ILE A 55 -0.64 6.28 8.39
N ALA A 56 -0.54 5.12 9.04
CA ALA A 56 0.71 4.59 9.54
C ALA A 56 1.56 4.02 8.40
N ASP A 57 0.92 3.31 7.48
CA ASP A 57 1.59 2.65 6.37
C ASP A 57 0.64 2.41 5.19
N ILE A 58 1.20 2.13 4.03
CA ILE A 58 0.47 1.61 2.88
C ILE A 58 0.99 0.20 2.63
N ILE A 59 0.12 -0.80 2.60
CA ILE A 59 0.51 -2.19 2.39
C ILE A 59 -0.09 -2.74 1.09
N LEU A 60 0.62 -3.66 0.46
CA LEU A 60 0.12 -4.50 -0.61
C LEU A 60 -0.21 -5.88 -0.02
N ARG A 61 -1.48 -6.25 -0.04
CA ARG A 61 -1.95 -7.57 0.38
C ARG A 61 -2.21 -8.44 -0.83
N GLU A 62 -1.63 -9.64 -0.81
CA GLU A 62 -1.86 -10.71 -1.77
C GLU A 62 -2.88 -11.68 -1.15
N ARG A 63 -4.01 -11.90 -1.82
CA ARG A 63 -5.02 -12.86 -1.36
C ARG A 63 -5.60 -13.65 -2.52
N TYR A 64 -6.16 -14.82 -2.24
CA TYR A 64 -7.00 -15.50 -3.21
C TYR A 64 -8.33 -14.77 -3.38
N SER A 65 -8.97 -14.99 -4.53
CA SER A 65 -10.34 -14.57 -4.82
C SER A 65 -11.37 -15.12 -3.81
N THR A 66 -11.05 -16.19 -3.07
CA THR A 66 -11.83 -16.71 -1.95
C THR A 66 -11.78 -15.82 -0.70
N GLY A 67 -10.81 -14.90 -0.63
CA GLY A 67 -10.57 -14.03 0.53
C GLY A 67 -9.42 -14.49 1.43
N GLU A 68 -8.86 -15.68 1.21
CA GLU A 68 -7.71 -16.18 1.98
C GLU A 68 -6.46 -15.34 1.70
N GLU A 69 -5.91 -14.74 2.76
CA GLU A 69 -4.66 -13.97 2.69
C GLU A 69 -3.47 -14.92 2.45
N ILE A 70 -2.65 -14.57 1.48
CA ILE A 70 -1.43 -15.29 1.11
C ILE A 70 -0.23 -14.59 1.75
N SER A 71 -0.18 -13.26 1.66
CA SER A 71 0.98 -12.44 2.04
C SER A 71 0.58 -10.97 2.16
N GLN A 72 1.31 -10.20 2.97
CA GLN A 72 1.28 -8.74 2.94
C GLN A 72 2.71 -8.20 2.90
N LYS A 73 2.93 -7.10 2.18
CA LYS A 73 4.19 -6.35 2.17
C LYS A 73 3.93 -4.87 2.41
N SER A 74 4.78 -4.21 3.20
CA SER A 74 4.72 -2.76 3.38
C SER A 74 5.23 -1.99 2.16
N TYR A 75 4.84 -0.72 2.06
CA TYR A 75 5.34 0.19 1.03
C TYR A 75 6.86 0.24 1.05
N ILE A 76 7.45 0.36 2.24
CA ILE A 76 8.90 0.48 2.42
C ILE A 76 9.61 -0.76 1.88
N GLU A 77 9.10 -1.96 2.19
CA GLU A 77 9.66 -3.22 1.68
C GLU A 77 9.58 -3.31 0.15
N ILE A 78 8.44 -2.92 -0.43
CA ILE A 78 8.25 -2.92 -1.90
C ILE A 78 9.15 -1.88 -2.55
N TYR A 79 9.31 -0.71 -1.93
CA TYR A 79 10.14 0.38 -2.45
C TYR A 79 11.65 0.06 -2.37
N ASP A 80 12.06 -0.66 -1.33
CA ASP A 80 13.42 -1.17 -1.17
C ASP A 80 13.72 -2.30 -2.17
N GLU A 81 12.79 -3.26 -2.33
CA GLU A 81 12.86 -4.36 -3.31
C GLU A 81 12.86 -3.84 -4.76
N CYS A 82 12.09 -2.79 -5.07
CA CYS A 82 12.09 -2.11 -6.38
C CYS A 82 13.32 -1.21 -6.62
N GLY A 83 14.31 -1.20 -5.71
CA GLY A 83 15.62 -0.60 -5.97
C GLY A 83 15.65 0.93 -6.00
N ARG A 84 14.62 1.62 -5.50
CA ARG A 84 14.59 3.09 -5.48
C ARG A 84 15.52 3.70 -4.43
N ARG A 85 15.76 3.03 -3.29
CA ARG A 85 16.77 3.47 -2.29
C ARG A 85 18.21 3.21 -2.70
N ARG A 86 18.52 2.12 -3.42
CA ARG A 86 19.91 1.82 -3.83
C ARG A 86 20.49 2.83 -4.83
N LYS A 87 19.66 3.66 -5.48
CA LYS A 87 20.17 4.69 -6.40
C LYS A 87 20.61 5.98 -5.71
N GLU A 88 20.10 6.29 -4.52
CA GLU A 88 20.50 7.52 -3.80
C GLU A 88 21.77 7.35 -2.94
N GLN A 89 22.14 6.13 -2.56
CA GLN A 89 23.37 5.88 -1.78
C GLN A 89 24.61 5.60 -2.64
N ALA A 90 24.51 5.62 -3.97
CA ALA A 90 25.65 5.46 -4.89
C ALA A 90 26.18 6.80 -5.45
N ALA A 91 25.74 7.93 -4.89
CA ALA A 91 26.15 9.28 -5.28
C ALA A 91 26.68 10.09 -4.08
N GLY A 92 27.42 9.44 -3.18
CA GLY A 92 28.15 10.06 -2.07
C GLY A 92 29.58 9.59 -2.02
#